data_AF-A0A8J2MEV8-F1
#
_entry.id   AF-A0A8J2MEV8-F1
#
_cell.length_a   1.000
_cell.length_b   1.000
_cell.length_c   1.000
_cell.angle_alpha   90.00
_cell.angle_beta   90.00
_cell.angle_gamma   90.00
#
_symmetry.space_group_name_H-M   'P 1'
#
loop_
_entity.id
_entity.type
_entity.pdbx_description
1 polymer ?
#
loop_
_entity_poly.entity_id
_entity_poly.type
_entity_poly.pdbx_seq_one_letter_code
_entity_poly.pdbx_strand_id
1 'polypeptide(L)'
;MVVISLAHLVPATAFHSAFLDFHSVRNIVMIFFYDLFWYTAVLQLGLMACNRFVSIVYPMEYKWLFSPRKAFLAILFGYALGFAVSLPTLFPCCHTLWNSDYYITVYDPMNTWYYLLFSLLISSRSGVSMLFVWYRVLLELELNTVKS
;
A
#
# COMPACT_ATOMS: atom_id res chain seq x y z
N MET A 1 10.98 -1.32 3.68
CA MET A 1 11.19 -0.66 2.37
C MET A 1 12.67 -0.45 2.09
N VAL A 2 13.38 0.44 2.80
CA VAL A 2 14.80 0.75 2.52
C VAL A 2 15.71 -0.47 2.43
N VAL A 3 15.59 -1.43 3.36
CA VAL A 3 16.40 -2.66 3.35
C VAL A 3 16.12 -3.52 2.11
N ILE A 4 14.85 -3.69 1.73
CA ILE A 4 14.44 -4.47 0.55
C ILE A 4 14.89 -3.75 -0.73
N SER A 5 14.78 -2.42 -0.76
CA SER A 5 15.24 -1.60 -1.88
C SER A 5 16.75 -1.69 -2.07
N LEU A 6 17.54 -1.60 -1.00
CA LEU A 6 19.00 -1.69 -1.05
C LEU A 6 19.53 -3.11 -1.27
N ALA A 7 18.85 -4.12 -0.76
CA ALA A 7 19.31 -5.52 -0.83
C ALA A 7 18.81 -6.26 -2.07
N HIS A 8 17.69 -5.84 -2.66
CA HIS A 8 17.07 -6.52 -3.79
C HIS A 8 16.94 -5.63 -5.02
N LEU A 9 16.39 -4.43 -4.88
CA LEU A 9 16.13 -3.56 -6.04
C LEU A 9 17.42 -2.99 -6.63
N VAL A 10 18.30 -2.40 -5.80
CA VAL A 10 19.56 -1.81 -6.25
C VAL A 10 20.52 -2.85 -6.87
N PRO A 11 20.72 -4.05 -6.29
CA PRO A 11 21.56 -5.07 -6.90
C PRO A 11 20.92 -5.69 -8.15
N ALA A 12 19.59 -5.83 -8.19
CA ALA A 12 18.88 -6.30 -9.37
C ALA A 12 18.98 -5.34 -10.57
N THR A 13 19.11 -4.04 -10.31
CA THR A 13 19.33 -3.03 -11.36
C THR A 13 20.80 -2.83 -11.72
N ALA A 14 21.72 -3.06 -10.78
CA ALA A 14 23.15 -2.87 -11.00
C ALA A 14 23.84 -4.10 -11.63
N PHE A 15 23.31 -5.30 -11.39
CA PHE A 15 23.90 -6.58 -11.81
C PHE A 15 22.87 -7.48 -12.49
N HIS A 16 22.36 -7.04 -13.65
CA HIS A 16 21.37 -7.76 -14.50
C HIS A 16 21.66 -9.25 -14.67
N SER A 17 22.91 -9.60 -14.99
CA SER A 17 23.29 -10.95 -15.44
C SER A 17 23.67 -11.93 -14.32
N ALA A 18 23.88 -11.45 -13.08
CA ALA A 18 24.39 -12.27 -11.98
C ALA A 18 23.35 -12.55 -10.88
N PHE A 19 22.22 -11.84 -10.84
CA PHE A 19 21.34 -11.83 -9.67
C PHE A 19 19.88 -12.26 -9.90
N LEU A 20 19.39 -12.49 -11.12
CA LEU A 20 17.97 -12.85 -11.28
C LEU A 20 17.75 -13.91 -12.37
N ASP A 21 17.70 -15.16 -11.93
CA ASP A 21 16.85 -16.15 -12.61
C ASP A 21 15.39 -15.68 -12.51
N PHE A 22 14.69 -15.56 -13.65
CA PHE A 22 13.35 -14.97 -13.71
C PHE A 22 12.40 -15.61 -12.69
N HIS A 23 12.37 -16.94 -12.59
CA HIS A 23 11.51 -17.69 -11.65
C HIS A 23 12.14 -17.96 -10.26
N SER A 24 13.15 -17.21 -9.85
CA SER A 24 13.77 -17.45 -8.54
C SER A 24 12.79 -17.13 -7.40
N VAL A 25 12.67 -18.06 -6.43
CA VAL A 25 11.87 -17.90 -5.20
C VAL A 25 12.24 -16.62 -4.45
N ARG A 26 13.51 -16.19 -4.53
CA ARG A 26 13.98 -14.93 -3.95
C ARG A 26 13.25 -13.72 -4.53
N ASN A 27 13.05 -13.68 -5.85
CA ASN A 27 12.38 -12.58 -6.53
C ASN A 27 10.93 -12.48 -6.08
N ILE A 28 10.24 -13.62 -6.04
CA ILE A 28 8.83 -13.75 -5.62
C ILE A 28 8.65 -13.29 -4.16
N VAL A 29 9.51 -13.75 -3.25
CA VAL A 29 9.41 -13.39 -1.83
C VAL A 29 9.72 -11.92 -1.60
N MET A 30 10.73 -11.38 -2.28
CA MET A 30 11.15 -9.99 -2.09
C MET A 30 10.14 -8.99 -2.65
N ILE A 31 9.52 -9.29 -3.80
CA ILE A 31 8.45 -8.45 -4.34
C ILE A 31 7.17 -8.56 -3.52
N PHE A 32 6.85 -9.75 -2.99
CA PHE A 32 5.74 -9.93 -2.05
C PHE A 32 5.88 -9.03 -0.81
N PHE A 33 7.06 -9.03 -0.18
CA PHE A 33 7.30 -8.14 0.95
C PHE A 33 7.27 -6.66 0.55
N TYR A 34 7.76 -6.33 -0.65
CA TYR A 34 7.68 -4.97 -1.18
C TYR A 34 6.22 -4.48 -1.22
N ASP A 35 5.33 -5.26 -1.85
CA ASP A 35 3.91 -4.94 -1.97
C ASP A 35 3.20 -4.93 -0.62
N LEU A 36 3.47 -5.89 0.27
CA LEU A 36 2.91 -5.96 1.61
C LEU A 36 3.15 -4.67 2.39
N PHE A 37 4.40 -4.21 2.43
CA PHE A 37 4.76 -2.98 3.15
C PHE A 37 4.22 -1.73 2.45
N TRP A 38 4.12 -1.74 1.12
CA TRP A 38 3.53 -0.62 0.38
C TRP A 38 2.05 -0.45 0.72
N TYR A 39 1.25 -1.50 0.61
CA TYR A 39 -0.18 -1.46 0.90
C TYR A 39 -0.47 -1.15 2.38
N THR A 40 0.29 -1.74 3.30
CA THR A 40 0.15 -1.43 4.73
C THR A 40 0.53 0.01 5.05
N ALA A 41 1.58 0.56 4.43
CA ALA A 41 1.94 1.96 4.61
C ALA A 41 0.83 2.92 4.14
N VAL A 42 0.22 2.65 2.98
CA VAL A 42 -0.92 3.44 2.48
C VAL A 42 -2.10 3.39 3.45
N LEU A 43 -2.48 2.20 3.92
CA LEU A 43 -3.58 2.06 4.89
C LEU A 43 -3.29 2.80 6.20
N GLN A 44 -2.05 2.77 6.68
CA GLN A 44 -1.67 3.40 7.94
C GLN A 44 -1.63 4.92 7.85
N LEU A 45 -1.13 5.47 6.74
CA LEU A 45 -1.23 6.89 6.42
C LEU A 45 -2.70 7.34 6.31
N GLY A 46 -3.56 6.51 5.72
CA GLY A 46 -5.00 6.77 5.64
C GLY A 46 -5.65 6.81 7.03
N LEU A 47 -5.32 5.86 7.90
CA LEU A 47 -5.78 5.86 9.30
C LEU A 47 -5.30 7.10 10.07
N MET A 48 -4.06 7.53 9.86
CA MET A 48 -3.51 8.75 10.49
C MET A 48 -4.27 10.01 10.03
N ALA A 49 -4.59 10.10 8.74
CA ALA A 49 -5.40 11.19 8.18
C ALA A 49 -6.83 11.17 8.73
N CYS A 50 -7.48 10.01 8.78
CA CYS A 50 -8.82 9.84 9.38
C CYS A 50 -8.84 10.22 10.86
N ASN A 51 -7.80 9.85 11.63
CA ASN A 51 -7.68 10.22 13.03
C ASN A 51 -7.63 11.74 13.20
N ARG A 52 -6.86 12.44 12.36
CA ARG A 52 -6.81 13.91 12.36
C ARG A 52 -8.13 14.53 11.92
N PHE A 53 -8.78 14.00 10.88
CA PHE A 53 -10.08 14.49 10.39
C PHE A 53 -11.16 14.41 11.47
N VAL A 54 -11.36 13.25 12.09
CA VAL A 54 -12.40 13.07 13.12
C VAL A 54 -12.14 13.97 14.33
N SER A 55 -10.86 14.20 14.68
CA SER A 55 -10.50 15.10 15.79
C SER A 55 -10.88 16.56 15.54
N ILE A 56 -10.91 17.00 14.27
CA ILE A 56 -11.21 18.39 13.88
C ILE A 56 -12.73 18.55 13.68
N VAL A 57 -13.36 17.66 12.92
CA VAL A 57 -14.78 17.78 12.56
C VAL A 57 -15.72 17.38 13.71
N TYR A 58 -15.35 16.34 14.46
CA TYR A 58 -16.22 15.76 15.50
C TYR A 58 -15.47 15.56 16.83
N PRO A 59 -15.03 16.65 17.49
CA PRO A 59 -14.23 16.57 18.73
C PRO A 59 -14.97 15.89 19.89
N MET A 60 -16.31 15.99 19.93
CA MET A 60 -17.14 15.37 20.97
C MET A 60 -17.20 13.84 20.84
N GLU A 61 -17.30 13.34 19.61
CA GLU A 61 -17.39 11.90 19.32
C GLU A 61 -16.02 11.21 19.23
N TYR A 62 -14.94 11.99 19.05
CA TYR A 62 -13.58 11.49 18.88
C TYR A 62 -13.15 10.55 20.01
N LYS A 63 -13.46 10.89 21.27
CA LYS A 63 -13.09 10.06 22.44
C LYS A 63 -13.75 8.68 22.43
N TRP A 64 -14.93 8.56 21.83
CA TRP A 64 -15.67 7.30 21.71
C TRP A 64 -15.21 6.46 20.51
N LEU A 65 -14.89 7.14 19.40
CA LEU A 65 -14.44 6.50 18.16
C LEU A 65 -12.97 6.04 18.24
N PHE A 66 -12.07 6.90 18.71
CA PHE A 66 -10.62 6.65 18.81
C PHE A 66 -10.19 6.47 20.26
N SER A 67 -10.33 5.23 20.75
CA SER A 67 -9.70 4.75 21.97
C SER A 67 -8.40 4.00 21.63
N PRO A 68 -7.36 3.99 22.48
CA PRO A 68 -6.11 3.26 22.21
C PRO A 68 -6.31 1.79 21.82
N ARG A 69 -7.30 1.10 22.41
CA ARG A 69 -7.64 -0.29 22.03
C ARG A 69 -8.22 -0.40 20.63
N LYS A 70 -9.12 0.52 20.26
CA LYS A 70 -9.74 0.56 18.92
C LYS A 70 -8.72 0.96 17.85
N ALA A 71 -7.83 1.90 18.17
CA ALA A 71 -6.74 2.30 17.29
C ALA A 71 -5.78 1.14 17.03
N PHE A 72 -5.41 0.37 18.06
CA PHE A 72 -4.59 -0.83 17.90
C PHE A 72 -5.28 -1.89 17.03
N LEU A 73 -6.58 -2.14 17.25
CA LEU A 73 -7.38 -3.02 16.39
C LEU A 73 -7.43 -2.54 14.94
N ALA A 74 -7.57 -1.23 14.70
CA ALA A 74 -7.59 -0.66 13.35
C ALA A 74 -6.23 -0.82 12.64
N ILE A 75 -5.13 -0.66 13.37
CA ILE A 75 -3.78 -0.92 12.85
C ILE A 75 -3.64 -2.40 12.50
N LEU A 76 -4.00 -3.31 13.42
CA LEU A 76 -3.96 -4.75 13.18
C LEU A 76 -4.79 -5.16 11.96
N PHE A 77 -5.98 -4.58 11.82
CA PHE A 77 -6.84 -4.78 10.67
C PHE A 77 -6.21 -4.24 9.38
N GLY A 78 -5.54 -3.08 9.43
CA GLY A 78 -4.77 -2.55 8.30
C GLY A 78 -3.65 -3.49 7.85
N TYR A 79 -2.93 -4.11 8.80
CA TYR A 79 -1.94 -5.14 8.48
C TYR A 79 -2.57 -6.40 7.88
N ALA A 80 -3.68 -6.88 8.44
CA ALA A 80 -4.39 -8.05 7.92
C ALA A 80 -4.93 -7.81 6.51
N LEU A 81 -5.47 -6.61 6.22
CA LEU A 81 -5.91 -6.22 4.89
C LEU A 81 -4.75 -6.10 3.91
N GLY A 82 -3.65 -5.44 4.28
CA GLY A 82 -2.45 -5.37 3.43
C GLY A 82 -1.88 -6.76 3.11
N PHE A 83 -1.95 -7.69 4.06
CA PHE A 83 -1.59 -9.09 3.85
C PHE A 83 -2.58 -9.83 2.94
N ALA A 84 -3.88 -9.64 3.12
CA ALA A 84 -4.90 -10.23 2.26
C ALA A 84 -4.81 -9.75 0.80
N VAL A 85 -4.45 -8.48 0.60
CA VAL A 85 -4.26 -7.89 -0.73
C VAL A 85 -2.96 -8.38 -1.40
N SER A 86 -1.90 -8.63 -0.63
CA SER A 86 -0.64 -9.17 -1.17
C SER A 86 -0.62 -10.69 -1.32
N LEU A 87 -1.47 -11.44 -0.60
CA LEU A 87 -1.55 -12.90 -0.68
C LEU A 87 -1.68 -13.48 -2.11
N PRO A 88 -2.51 -12.92 -3.01
CA PRO A 88 -2.65 -13.40 -4.38
C PRO A 88 -1.33 -13.39 -5.18
N THR A 89 -0.37 -12.49 -4.85
CA THR A 89 0.91 -12.40 -5.57
C THR A 89 1.86 -13.55 -5.25
N LEU A 90 1.56 -14.34 -4.22
CA LEU A 90 2.34 -15.53 -3.83
C LEU A 90 1.93 -16.79 -4.60
N PHE A 91 0.73 -16.83 -5.18
CA PHE A 91 0.23 -18.02 -5.87
C PHE A 91 0.71 -18.08 -7.34
N PRO A 92 1.10 -19.27 -7.84
CA PRO A 92 1.68 -19.43 -9.19
C PRO A 92 0.71 -19.09 -10.33
N CYS A 93 -0.59 -18.94 -10.06
CA CYS A 93 -1.58 -18.52 -11.03
C CYS A 93 -1.56 -17.00 -11.33
N CYS A 94 -0.96 -16.18 -10.46
CA CYS A 94 -0.96 -14.71 -10.54
C CYS A 94 0.31 -14.09 -9.91
N HIS A 95 1.45 -14.77 -9.99
CA HIS A 95 2.66 -14.27 -9.33
C HIS A 95 3.21 -13.02 -10.03
N THR A 96 3.65 -12.05 -9.22
CA THR A 96 4.40 -10.89 -9.70
C THR A 96 5.88 -11.22 -9.70
N LEU A 97 6.57 -10.91 -10.79
CA LEU A 97 8.02 -11.02 -10.86
C LEU A 97 8.62 -9.68 -11.23
N TRP A 98 9.78 -9.37 -10.65
CA TRP A 98 10.59 -8.26 -11.10
C TRP A 98 11.33 -8.64 -12.38
N ASN A 99 11.05 -7.94 -13.48
CA ASN A 99 11.77 -8.07 -14.72
C ASN A 99 12.91 -7.04 -14.76
N SER A 100 14.15 -7.54 -14.70
CA SER A 100 15.34 -6.69 -14.71
C SER A 100 15.50 -5.96 -16.05
N ASP A 101 15.24 -6.62 -17.18
CA ASP A 101 15.42 -6.05 -18.54
C ASP A 101 14.53 -4.84 -18.82
N TYR A 102 13.30 -4.86 -18.30
CA TYR A 102 12.34 -3.77 -18.49
C TYR A 102 12.22 -2.85 -17.26
N TYR A 103 12.95 -3.12 -16.17
CA TYR A 103 12.86 -2.38 -14.90
C TYR A 103 11.43 -2.25 -14.36
N ILE A 104 10.57 -3.23 -14.63
CA ILE A 104 9.16 -3.24 -14.23
C ILE A 104 8.79 -4.55 -13.57
N THR A 105 7.82 -4.49 -12.65
CA THR A 105 7.10 -5.67 -12.15
C THR A 105 6.14 -6.17 -13.21
N VAL A 106 6.27 -7.42 -13.62
CA VAL A 106 5.42 -8.07 -14.62
C VAL A 106 4.65 -9.21 -13.96
N TYR A 107 3.40 -9.41 -14.38
CA TYR A 107 2.58 -10.54 -13.95
C TYR A 107 2.75 -11.69 -14.93
N ASP A 108 2.93 -12.91 -14.42
CA ASP A 108 2.98 -14.12 -15.24
C ASP A 108 1.83 -15.08 -14.87
N PRO A 109 0.89 -15.40 -15.79
CA PRO A 109 0.82 -14.98 -17.21
C PRO A 109 0.21 -13.58 -17.42
N MET A 110 0.71 -12.86 -18.43
CA MET A 110 0.34 -11.49 -18.81
C MET A 110 -1.16 -11.31 -19.20
N ASN A 111 -1.90 -12.41 -19.36
CA ASN A 111 -3.18 -12.48 -20.05
C ASN A 111 -4.39 -12.46 -19.09
N THR A 112 -4.15 -12.36 -17.79
CA THR A 112 -5.22 -12.47 -16.79
C THR A 112 -5.87 -11.12 -16.46
N TRP A 113 -7.21 -11.12 -16.42
CA TRP A 113 -8.07 -10.01 -15.97
C TRP A 113 -7.71 -9.45 -14.57
N TYR A 114 -6.96 -10.21 -13.77
CA TYR A 114 -6.43 -9.81 -12.47
C TYR A 114 -5.54 -8.56 -12.52
N TYR A 115 -4.75 -8.35 -13.58
CA TYR A 115 -3.90 -7.15 -13.74
C TYR A 115 -4.72 -5.86 -13.72
N LEU A 116 -5.85 -5.87 -14.43
CA LEU A 116 -6.70 -4.69 -14.61
C LEU A 116 -7.68 -4.51 -13.45
N LEU A 117 -8.18 -5.62 -12.89
CA LEU A 117 -9.16 -5.61 -11.80
C LEU A 117 -8.56 -5.43 -10.40
N PHE A 118 -7.30 -5.80 -10.18
CA PHE A 118 -6.70 -5.79 -8.86
C PHE A 118 -5.74 -4.61 -8.71
N SER A 119 -4.76 -4.46 -9.61
CA SER A 119 -3.70 -3.45 -9.47
C SER A 119 -4.18 -2.03 -9.78
N LEU A 120 -4.96 -1.85 -10.85
CA LEU A 120 -5.52 -0.54 -11.23
C LEU A 120 -6.66 -0.11 -10.30
N LEU A 121 -7.56 -1.02 -9.95
CA LEU A 121 -8.70 -0.71 -9.10
C LEU A 121 -8.27 -0.51 -7.65
N ILE A 122 -7.37 -1.32 -7.07
CA ILE A 122 -6.93 -1.10 -5.68
C ILE A 122 -6.05 0.14 -5.62
N SER A 123 -5.05 0.29 -6.49
CA SER A 123 -4.12 1.43 -6.41
C SER A 123 -4.77 2.76 -6.76
N SER A 124 -5.65 2.81 -7.78
CA SER A 124 -6.38 4.05 -8.10
C SER A 124 -7.44 4.36 -7.04
N ARG A 125 -8.18 3.36 -6.52
CA ARG A 125 -9.23 3.59 -5.52
C ARG A 125 -8.63 3.93 -4.15
N SER A 126 -7.49 3.33 -3.76
CA SER A 126 -6.76 3.72 -2.55
C SER A 126 -6.19 5.13 -2.67
N GLY A 127 -5.56 5.47 -3.80
CA GLY A 127 -5.02 6.81 -4.05
C GLY A 127 -6.09 7.89 -4.08
N VAL A 128 -7.21 7.64 -4.77
CA VAL A 128 -8.36 8.57 -4.83
C VAL A 128 -9.03 8.71 -3.46
N SER A 129 -9.20 7.62 -2.70
CA SER A 129 -9.77 7.72 -1.34
C SER A 129 -8.90 8.54 -0.40
N MET A 130 -7.58 8.40 -0.50
CA MET A 130 -6.63 9.21 0.27
C MET A 130 -6.72 10.69 -0.10
N LEU A 131 -6.67 11.00 -1.39
CA LEU A 131 -6.78 12.38 -1.89
C LEU A 131 -8.10 13.01 -1.46
N PHE A 132 -9.20 12.25 -1.47
CA PHE A 132 -10.50 12.75 -1.06
C PHE A 132 -10.57 13.04 0.44
N VAL A 133 -10.00 12.18 1.28
CA VAL A 133 -9.90 12.41 2.74
C VAL A 133 -9.00 13.61 3.02
N TRP A 134 -7.87 13.72 2.32
CA TRP A 134 -6.95 14.85 2.47
C TRP A 134 -7.57 16.19 2.04
N TYR A 135 -8.26 16.19 0.90
CA TYR A 135 -8.97 17.37 0.40
C TYR A 135 -10.07 17.82 1.36
N ARG A 136 -10.84 16.88 1.92
CA ARG A 136 -11.86 17.16 2.95
C ARG A 136 -11.25 17.78 4.21
N VAL A 137 -10.11 17.28 4.67
CA VAL A 137 -9.38 17.86 5.82
C VAL A 137 -8.95 19.30 5.52
N LEU A 138 -8.39 19.54 4.33
CA LEU A 138 -7.90 20.86 3.92
C LEU A 138 -9.04 21.89 3.82
N LEU A 139 -10.18 21.49 3.24
CA LEU A 139 -11.36 22.34 3.08
C LEU A 139 -11.98 22.74 4.43
N GLU A 140 -12.02 21.81 5.39
CA GLU A 140 -12.55 22.12 6.73
C GLU A 140 -11.59 23.04 7.51
N LEU A 141 -10.28 22.91 7.31
CA LEU A 141 -9.30 23.82 7.90
C LEU A 141 -9.46 25.24 7.36
N GLU A 142 -9.64 25.40 6.04
CA GLU A 142 -9.91 26.71 5.43
C GLU A 142 -11.22 27.33 5.98
N LEU A 143 -12.30 26.55 6.07
CA LEU A 143 -13.58 27.02 6.61
C LEU A 143 -13.50 27.46 8.07
N ASN A 144 -12.71 26.77 8.90
CA ASN A 144 -12.51 27.16 10.30
C ASN A 144 -11.61 28.39 10.45
N THR A 145 -10.62 28.58 9.56
CA THR A 145 -9.81 29.81 9.57
C THR A 145 -10.58 31.04 9.10
N VAL A 146 -11.59 30.90 8.24
CA VAL A 146 -12.44 32.01 7.77
C VAL A 146 -13.51 32.40 8.80
N LYS A 147 -13.85 31.50 9.75
CA LYS A 147 -14.81 31.76 10.82
C LYS A 147 -14.21 32.36 12.10
N SER A 148 -12.88 32.41 12.23
CA SER A 148 -12.16 33.01 13.36
C SER A 148 -11.74 34.45 13.06
#